data_AF-A0A7C8I7K3-F1
#
_entry.id   AF-A0A7C8I7K3-F1
#
_cell.length_a   1.000
_cell.length_b   1.000
_cell.length_c   1.000
_cell.angle_alpha   90.00
_cell.angle_beta   90.00
_cell.angle_gamma   90.00
#
_symmetry.space_group_name_H-M   'P 1'
#
loop_
_entity.id
_entity.type
_entity.pdbx_description
1 polymer ?
#
loop_
_entity_poly.entity_id
_entity_poly.type
_entity_poly.pdbx_seq_one_letter_code
_entity_poly.pdbx_strand_id
1 'polypeptide(L)'
;MTVVLLFCIAEEAKPFIHTILSLPETPLALVEQQECPSDESGLRSKLADNEEFTTEFAGASVEDCQKWILKHQDTAMFVEPNIIGIADARTAKDGTILMTWYREMEGENCPPYGVLPPEADSWWDFRVRPEQAPNVLADLNFVAPDVTFPWYFARKDEFTDEDGVFDAVKAARTLKKQ
;
A
#
# COMPACT_ATOMS: atom_id res chain seq x y z
N MET A 1 16.95 3.36 2.30
CA MET A 1 15.70 2.63 2.58
C MET A 1 14.66 3.31 1.73
N THR A 2 13.90 2.56 0.97
CA THR A 2 12.85 3.05 0.08
C THR A 2 11.57 3.34 0.88
N VAL A 3 10.73 4.25 0.39
CA VAL A 3 9.45 4.64 1.02
C VAL A 3 8.27 4.22 0.15
N VAL A 4 7.16 3.87 0.79
CA VAL A 4 5.88 3.63 0.11
C VAL A 4 5.13 4.95 0.03
N LEU A 5 4.73 5.34 -1.17
CA LEU A 5 3.99 6.58 -1.36
C LEU A 5 2.57 6.45 -0.81
N LEU A 6 2.14 7.43 -0.02
CA LEU A 6 0.78 7.57 0.47
C LEU A 6 0.08 8.71 -0.30
N PHE A 7 -0.94 8.36 -1.07
CA PHE A 7 -1.80 9.30 -1.77
C PHE A 7 -3.03 9.60 -0.92
N CYS A 8 -3.34 10.87 -0.69
CA CYS A 8 -4.60 11.27 -0.06
C CYS A 8 -5.56 11.75 -1.16
N ILE A 9 -6.50 10.90 -1.57
CA ILE A 9 -7.41 11.20 -2.69
C ILE A 9 -8.77 11.76 -2.26
N ALA A 10 -9.07 11.72 -0.96
CA ALA A 10 -10.32 12.23 -0.40
C ALA A 10 -10.06 13.34 0.64
N GLU A 11 -10.79 14.45 0.53
CA GLU A 11 -10.67 15.58 1.46
C GLU A 11 -11.02 15.18 2.89
N GLU A 12 -12.05 14.35 3.05
CA GLU A 12 -12.48 13.81 4.34
C GLU A 12 -11.43 12.90 5.00
N ALA A 13 -10.46 12.37 4.25
CA ALA A 13 -9.39 11.53 4.77
C ALA A 13 -8.22 12.33 5.34
N LYS A 14 -8.08 13.62 4.99
CA LYS A 14 -6.98 14.48 5.46
C LYS A 14 -6.79 14.46 6.99
N PRO A 15 -7.87 14.52 7.81
CA PRO A 15 -7.73 14.44 9.25
C PRO A 15 -7.11 13.14 9.75
N PHE A 16 -7.07 12.05 8.98
CA PHE A 16 -6.44 10.79 9.40
C PHE A 16 -4.97 10.65 8.96
N ILE A 17 -4.50 11.47 8.02
CA ILE A 17 -3.13 11.35 7.49
C ILE A 17 -2.08 11.57 8.57
N HIS A 18 -2.28 12.55 9.47
CA HIS A 18 -1.35 12.77 10.58
C HIS A 18 -1.24 11.52 11.47
N THR A 19 -2.37 10.83 11.74
CA THR A 19 -2.38 9.60 12.53
C THR A 19 -1.57 8.51 11.81
N ILE A 20 -1.80 8.32 10.51
CA ILE A 20 -1.09 7.32 9.69
C ILE A 20 0.43 7.57 9.70
N LEU A 21 0.86 8.82 9.48
CA LEU A 21 2.28 9.18 9.43
C LEU A 21 2.94 9.23 10.81
N SER A 22 2.16 9.37 11.89
CA SER A 22 2.67 9.34 13.27
C SER A 22 2.98 7.92 13.76
N LEU A 23 2.52 6.89 13.04
CA LEU A 23 2.71 5.50 13.46
C LEU A 23 4.20 5.13 13.51
N PRO A 24 4.65 4.43 14.57
CA PRO A 24 6.00 3.90 14.63
C PRO A 24 6.28 3.00 13.43
N GLU A 25 7.47 3.13 12.85
CA GLU A 25 7.95 2.27 11.76
C GLU A 25 7.08 2.28 10.49
N THR A 26 6.23 3.30 10.31
CA THR A 26 5.46 3.44 9.08
C THR A 26 6.40 3.63 7.88
N PRO A 27 6.28 2.81 6.81
CA PRO A 27 7.05 3.01 5.58
C PRO A 27 6.42 4.08 4.69
N LEU A 28 5.31 4.68 5.11
CA LEU A 28 4.48 5.55 4.30
C LEU A 28 5.00 6.99 4.33
N ALA A 29 5.06 7.61 3.15
CA ALA A 29 5.37 9.03 3.00
C ALA A 29 4.33 9.70 2.10
N LEU A 30 3.76 10.82 2.56
CA LEU A 30 2.71 11.53 1.84
C LEU A 30 3.25 12.22 0.59
N VAL A 31 2.52 12.06 -0.52
CA VAL A 31 2.72 12.79 -1.76
C VAL A 31 1.69 13.91 -1.88
N GLU A 32 2.17 15.14 -1.99
CA GLU A 32 1.32 16.34 -2.08
C GLU A 32 1.20 16.89 -3.51
N GLN A 33 2.18 16.62 -4.38
CA GLN A 33 2.29 17.25 -5.70
C GLN A 33 2.34 16.21 -6.83
N GLN A 34 1.81 16.56 -8.00
CA GLN A 34 1.87 15.72 -9.19
C GLN A 34 3.28 15.65 -9.80
N GLU A 35 4.14 16.63 -9.51
CA GLU A 35 5.55 16.55 -9.87
C GLU A 35 6.26 15.58 -8.92
N CYS A 36 6.89 14.54 -9.47
CA CYS A 36 7.63 13.58 -8.68
C CYS A 36 8.88 14.25 -8.08
N PRO A 37 9.09 14.19 -6.76
CA PRO A 37 10.26 14.80 -6.14
C PRO A 37 11.54 14.09 -6.59
N SER A 38 12.64 14.85 -6.66
CA SER A 38 13.95 14.30 -7.04
C SER A 38 14.56 13.39 -5.97
N ASP A 39 14.13 13.52 -4.72
CA ASP A 39 14.59 12.76 -3.57
C ASP A 39 13.54 12.73 -2.45
N GLU A 40 13.81 11.97 -1.40
CA GLU A 40 12.91 11.75 -0.26
C GLU A 40 12.55 13.04 0.50
N SER A 41 13.37 14.10 0.43
CA SER A 41 13.09 15.34 1.16
C SER A 41 11.87 16.11 0.65
N GLY A 42 11.43 15.79 -0.58
CA GLY A 42 10.18 16.30 -1.15
C GLY A 42 8.93 15.56 -0.69
N LEU A 43 9.05 14.54 0.16
CA LEU A 43 7.94 13.79 0.74
C LEU A 43 7.77 14.11 2.22
N ARG A 44 6.52 14.05 2.71
CA ARG A 44 6.25 14.19 4.15
C ARG A 44 6.13 12.84 4.82
N SER A 45 7.10 12.50 5.64
CA SER A 45 7.07 11.30 6.50
C SER A 45 6.39 11.54 7.85
N LYS A 46 6.14 12.81 8.22
CA LYS A 46 5.45 13.22 9.45
C LYS A 46 4.67 14.50 9.22
N LEU A 47 3.60 14.67 9.99
CA LEU A 47 2.85 15.92 10.15
C LEU A 47 2.71 16.21 11.64
N ALA A 48 2.79 17.48 12.04
CA ALA A 48 2.49 17.90 13.40
C ALA A 48 0.99 17.80 13.71
N ASP A 49 0.65 17.77 14.99
CA ASP A 49 -0.74 17.76 15.45
C ASP A 49 -1.50 18.98 14.90
N ASN A 50 -2.54 18.74 14.11
CA ASN A 50 -3.34 19.75 13.40
C ASN A 50 -2.58 20.54 12.31
N GLU A 51 -1.46 20.03 11.81
CA GLU A 51 -0.82 20.62 10.63
C GLU A 51 -1.73 20.46 9.41
N GLU A 52 -2.13 21.60 8.82
CA GLU A 52 -2.85 21.61 7.55
C GLU A 52 -1.90 21.27 6.40
N PHE A 53 -2.40 20.50 5.43
CA PHE A 53 -1.69 20.20 4.20
C PHE A 53 -2.63 20.22 3.01
N THR A 54 -2.07 20.36 1.82
CA THR A 54 -2.78 20.32 0.54
C THR A 54 -2.24 19.19 -0.30
N THR A 55 -3.09 18.56 -1.10
CA THR A 55 -2.65 17.51 -2.02
C THR A 55 -3.32 17.73 -3.37
N GLU A 56 -2.53 17.67 -4.44
CA GLU A 56 -2.98 17.75 -5.82
C GLU A 56 -3.65 16.44 -6.30
N PHE A 57 -3.66 15.41 -5.45
CA PHE A 57 -4.36 14.15 -5.69
C PHE A 57 -5.77 14.13 -5.11
N ALA A 58 -6.23 15.20 -4.44
CA ALA A 58 -7.61 15.29 -3.98
C ALA A 58 -8.59 15.17 -5.17
N GLY A 59 -9.49 14.20 -5.10
CA GLY A 59 -10.43 13.85 -6.17
C GLY A 59 -9.86 12.94 -7.27
N ALA A 60 -8.59 12.52 -7.18
CA ALA A 60 -8.01 11.53 -8.08
C ALA A 60 -8.64 10.15 -7.88
N SER A 61 -8.65 9.33 -8.93
CA SER A 61 -9.01 7.91 -8.83
C SER A 61 -7.83 7.07 -8.34
N VAL A 62 -8.11 5.84 -7.89
CA VAL A 62 -7.07 4.86 -7.57
C VAL A 62 -6.20 4.60 -8.81
N GLU A 63 -6.82 4.49 -9.97
CA GLU A 63 -6.14 4.27 -11.25
C GLU A 63 -5.23 5.44 -11.65
N ASP A 64 -5.58 6.68 -11.29
CA ASP A 64 -4.70 7.84 -11.52
C ASP A 64 -3.43 7.75 -10.68
N CYS A 65 -3.53 7.35 -9.41
CA CYS A 65 -2.38 7.13 -8.54
C CYS A 65 -1.51 5.96 -9.05
N GLN A 66 -2.14 4.85 -9.47
CA GLN A 66 -1.46 3.71 -10.07
C GLN A 66 -0.69 4.08 -11.35
N LYS A 67 -1.30 4.85 -12.26
CA LYS A 67 -0.62 5.35 -13.46
C LYS A 67 0.50 6.32 -13.13
N TRP A 68 0.29 7.16 -12.11
CA TRP A 68 1.28 8.11 -11.66
C TRP A 68 2.55 7.39 -11.20
N ILE A 69 2.44 6.35 -10.36
CA ILE A 69 3.62 5.63 -9.89
C ILE A 69 4.32 4.87 -11.01
N LEU A 70 3.59 4.18 -11.91
CA LEU A 70 4.21 3.48 -13.05
C LEU A 70 5.00 4.42 -13.97
N LYS A 71 4.60 5.69 -14.07
CA LYS A 71 5.31 6.70 -14.86
C LYS A 71 6.62 7.16 -14.22
N HIS A 72 6.74 7.11 -12.89
CA HIS A 72 7.85 7.72 -12.15
C HIS A 72 8.73 6.71 -11.41
N GLN A 73 8.32 5.44 -11.30
CA GLN A 73 9.03 4.40 -10.56
C GLN A 73 10.48 4.19 -11.02
N ASP A 74 10.77 4.33 -12.32
CA ASP A 74 12.11 4.15 -12.87
C ASP A 74 13.06 5.33 -12.58
N THR A 75 12.50 6.48 -12.19
CA THR A 75 13.27 7.71 -11.96
C THR A 75 13.48 8.02 -10.48
N ALA A 76 12.64 7.47 -9.59
CA ALA A 76 12.67 7.76 -8.16
C ALA A 76 13.15 6.54 -7.36
N MET A 77 14.47 6.30 -7.33
CA MET A 77 15.08 5.13 -6.65
C MET A 77 14.85 5.06 -5.13
N PHE A 78 14.33 6.13 -4.52
CA PHE A 78 13.97 6.18 -3.09
C PHE A 78 12.52 5.74 -2.84
N VAL A 79 11.74 5.46 -3.88
CA VAL A 79 10.35 5.02 -3.81
C VAL A 79 10.27 3.51 -4.04
N GLU A 80 9.42 2.84 -3.28
CA GLU A 80 9.00 1.46 -3.58
C GLU A 80 8.15 1.46 -4.87
N PRO A 81 8.65 0.86 -5.97
CA PRO A 81 8.09 1.10 -7.30
C PRO A 81 6.73 0.45 -7.51
N ASN A 82 6.47 -0.66 -6.82
CA ASN A 82 5.37 -1.56 -7.11
C ASN A 82 4.31 -1.60 -6.00
N ILE A 83 4.33 -0.68 -5.05
CA ILE A 83 3.31 -0.62 -4.00
C ILE A 83 3.07 0.82 -3.57
N ILE A 84 1.79 1.17 -3.42
CA ILE A 84 1.38 2.49 -2.92
C ILE A 84 0.26 2.32 -1.89
N GLY A 85 0.19 3.25 -0.95
CA GLY A 85 -0.92 3.42 -0.02
C GLY A 85 -1.86 4.53 -0.52
N ILE A 86 -3.16 4.34 -0.34
CA ILE A 86 -4.19 5.31 -0.70
C ILE A 86 -5.11 5.54 0.49
N ALA A 87 -5.19 6.79 0.89
CA ALA A 87 -6.18 7.32 1.82
C ALA A 87 -7.35 7.89 1.00
N ASP A 88 -8.44 7.12 0.93
CA ASP A 88 -9.69 7.48 0.27
C ASP A 88 -10.80 7.83 1.28
N ALA A 89 -12.02 8.05 0.79
CA ALA A 89 -13.18 8.40 1.60
C ALA A 89 -13.50 7.38 2.70
N ARG A 90 -13.10 6.11 2.51
CA ARG A 90 -13.31 5.05 3.50
C ARG A 90 -12.37 5.21 4.69
N THR A 91 -11.15 5.70 4.47
CA THR A 91 -10.19 6.06 5.54
C THR A 91 -10.82 6.95 6.60
N ALA A 92 -11.64 7.92 6.19
CA ALA A 92 -12.33 8.82 7.12
C ALA A 92 -13.38 8.12 8.01
N LYS A 93 -13.89 6.97 7.55
CA LYS A 93 -14.98 6.23 8.20
C LYS A 93 -14.44 5.19 9.20
N ASP A 94 -13.40 4.46 8.81
CA ASP A 94 -12.91 3.31 9.57
C ASP A 94 -11.40 3.33 9.85
N GLY A 95 -10.70 4.38 9.43
CA GLY A 95 -9.27 4.56 9.66
C GLY A 95 -8.37 3.62 8.84
N THR A 96 -8.90 2.88 7.88
CA THR A 96 -8.13 1.94 7.05
C THR A 96 -7.64 2.59 5.75
N ILE A 97 -6.53 2.09 5.22
CA ILE A 97 -5.96 2.53 3.93
C ILE A 97 -6.00 1.41 2.90
N LEU A 98 -6.06 1.77 1.62
CA LEU A 98 -5.90 0.81 0.53
C LEU A 98 -4.42 0.70 0.17
N MET A 99 -3.83 -0.47 0.41
CA MET A 99 -2.52 -0.80 -0.17
C MET A 99 -2.78 -1.47 -1.53
N THR A 100 -2.25 -0.90 -2.61
CA THR A 100 -2.34 -1.51 -3.94
C THR A 100 -0.94 -1.91 -4.39
N TRP A 101 -0.79 -3.16 -4.80
CA TRP A 101 0.49 -3.76 -5.20
C TRP A 101 0.46 -4.18 -6.66
N TYR A 102 1.46 -3.76 -7.42
CA TYR A 102 1.62 -4.05 -8.83
C TYR A 102 2.57 -5.22 -9.04
N ARG A 103 2.20 -6.08 -9.99
CA ARG A 103 3.08 -7.14 -10.47
C ARG A 103 3.09 -7.16 -11.98
N GLU A 104 4.24 -6.82 -12.55
CA GLU A 104 4.50 -6.93 -13.99
C GLU A 104 4.70 -8.38 -14.44
N MET A 105 5.45 -9.18 -13.67
CA MET A 105 5.82 -10.55 -14.04
C MET A 105 4.67 -11.55 -13.87
N GLU A 106 4.73 -12.67 -14.60
CA GLU A 106 3.85 -13.82 -14.38
C GLU A 106 3.89 -14.29 -12.92
N GLY A 107 2.75 -14.82 -12.46
CA GLY A 107 2.62 -15.41 -11.13
C GLY A 107 3.54 -16.61 -10.90
N GLU A 108 3.68 -17.00 -9.64
CA GLU A 108 4.47 -18.17 -9.23
C GLU A 108 3.56 -19.39 -9.06
N ASN A 109 4.02 -20.57 -9.46
CA ASN A 109 3.27 -21.80 -9.20
C ASN A 109 3.32 -22.14 -7.71
N CYS A 110 2.17 -22.02 -7.04
CA CYS A 110 2.00 -22.21 -5.60
C CYS A 110 1.07 -23.41 -5.30
N PRO A 111 1.54 -24.67 -5.30
CA PRO A 111 0.69 -25.82 -4.98
C PRO A 111 0.08 -25.75 -3.57
N PRO A 112 -1.19 -26.17 -3.36
CA PRO A 112 -2.15 -26.70 -4.35
C PRO A 112 -2.96 -25.62 -5.10
N TYR A 113 -2.64 -24.34 -4.92
CA TYR A 113 -3.46 -23.20 -5.36
C TYR A 113 -3.24 -22.78 -6.82
N GLY A 114 -2.23 -23.34 -7.50
CA GLY A 114 -1.89 -22.97 -8.89
C GLY A 114 -1.05 -21.69 -8.96
N VAL A 115 -1.11 -20.98 -10.08
CA VAL A 115 -0.28 -19.79 -10.34
C VAL A 115 -0.85 -18.56 -9.64
N LEU A 116 -0.04 -17.86 -8.84
CA LEU A 116 -0.45 -16.68 -8.06
C LEU A 116 0.55 -15.50 -8.17
N PRO A 117 0.07 -14.24 -8.25
CA PRO A 117 -1.30 -13.88 -8.57
C PRO A 117 -1.68 -14.41 -9.97
N PRO A 118 -2.98 -14.58 -10.26
CA PRO A 118 -3.44 -15.24 -11.47
C PRO A 118 -3.16 -14.43 -12.75
N GLU A 119 -2.95 -13.13 -12.63
CA GLU A 119 -2.73 -12.21 -13.76
C GLU A 119 -1.44 -11.41 -13.55
N ALA A 120 -0.64 -11.34 -14.61
CA ALA A 120 0.51 -10.46 -14.74
C ALA A 120 0.06 -9.04 -15.13
N ASP A 121 0.98 -8.07 -15.10
CA ASP A 121 0.73 -6.67 -15.46
C ASP A 121 -0.53 -6.11 -14.78
N SER A 122 -0.69 -6.41 -13.48
CA SER A 122 -1.94 -6.18 -12.76
C SER A 122 -1.72 -5.62 -11.36
N TRP A 123 -2.69 -4.82 -10.90
CA TRP A 123 -2.76 -4.27 -9.56
C TRP A 123 -3.64 -5.12 -8.65
N TRP A 124 -3.21 -5.27 -7.39
CA TRP A 124 -3.86 -6.07 -6.37
C TRP A 124 -4.10 -5.27 -5.10
N ASP A 125 -5.36 -5.21 -4.70
CA ASP A 125 -5.85 -4.31 -3.67
C ASP A 125 -6.01 -4.99 -2.30
N PHE A 126 -5.46 -4.37 -1.26
CA PHE A 126 -5.54 -4.83 0.13
C PHE A 126 -5.93 -3.67 1.03
N ARG A 127 -7.19 -3.65 1.46
CA ARG A 127 -7.65 -2.71 2.49
C ARG A 127 -7.13 -3.17 3.85
N VAL A 128 -6.28 -2.38 4.50
CA VAL A 128 -5.64 -2.77 5.77
C VAL A 128 -5.69 -1.64 6.78
N ARG A 129 -5.47 -1.98 8.05
CA ARG A 129 -5.18 -0.95 9.05
C ARG A 129 -3.77 -0.38 8.79
N PRO A 130 -3.54 0.94 8.94
CA PRO A 130 -2.27 1.55 8.54
C PRO A 130 -1.05 0.97 9.27
N GLU A 131 -1.19 0.56 10.53
CA GLU A 131 -0.14 -0.11 11.29
C GLU A 131 0.29 -1.47 10.72
N GLN A 132 -0.49 -2.03 9.79
CA GLN A 132 -0.20 -3.30 9.12
C GLN A 132 0.40 -3.11 7.72
N ALA A 133 0.54 -1.87 7.23
CA ALA A 133 1.21 -1.58 5.96
C ALA A 133 2.65 -2.16 5.86
N PRO A 134 3.48 -2.12 6.92
CA PRO A 134 4.79 -2.79 6.89
C PRO A 134 4.71 -4.28 6.59
N ASN A 135 3.67 -4.98 7.06
CA ASN A 135 3.47 -6.41 6.79
C ASN A 135 3.14 -6.68 5.33
N VAL A 136 2.23 -5.89 4.74
CA VAL A 136 1.88 -6.02 3.31
C VAL A 136 3.11 -5.77 2.44
N LEU A 137 3.84 -4.68 2.71
CA LEU A 137 5.09 -4.37 2.02
C LEU A 137 6.09 -5.53 2.13
N ALA A 138 6.35 -6.00 3.36
CA ALA A 138 7.35 -7.02 3.59
C ALA A 138 6.99 -8.37 2.94
N ASP A 139 5.75 -8.81 3.11
CA ASP A 139 5.30 -10.11 2.62
C ASP A 139 5.26 -10.16 1.08
N LEU A 140 4.88 -9.06 0.41
CA LEU A 140 4.76 -9.05 -1.05
C LEU A 140 6.07 -8.74 -1.78
N ASN A 141 7.01 -8.00 -1.17
CA ASN A 141 8.26 -7.59 -1.83
C ASN A 141 9.52 -8.31 -1.33
N PHE A 142 9.55 -8.82 -0.10
CA PHE A 142 10.79 -9.33 0.52
C PHE A 142 10.73 -10.79 0.97
N VAL A 143 9.57 -11.42 0.90
CA VAL A 143 9.40 -12.86 1.21
C VAL A 143 9.16 -13.62 -0.09
N ALA A 144 9.57 -14.89 -0.11
CA ALA A 144 9.47 -15.73 -1.29
C ALA A 144 8.00 -15.86 -1.77
N PRO A 145 7.73 -15.60 -3.07
CA PRO A 145 6.46 -15.78 -3.75
C PRO A 145 5.62 -17.00 -3.34
N ASP A 146 6.22 -18.18 -3.39
CA ASP A 146 5.58 -19.47 -3.12
C ASP A 146 5.12 -19.62 -1.66
N VAL A 147 5.70 -18.81 -0.76
CA VAL A 147 5.34 -18.76 0.66
C VAL A 147 4.22 -17.74 0.90
N THR A 148 4.28 -16.53 0.30
CA THR A 148 3.35 -15.43 0.64
C THR A 148 2.09 -15.39 -0.18
N PHE A 149 2.16 -15.68 -1.48
CA PHE A 149 1.03 -15.54 -2.39
C PHE A 149 -0.19 -16.38 -2.03
N PRO A 150 -0.07 -17.61 -1.50
CA PRO A 150 -1.23 -18.36 -1.03
C PRO A 150 -2.12 -17.56 -0.06
N TRP A 151 -1.54 -16.73 0.80
CA TRP A 151 -2.25 -16.01 1.86
C TRP A 151 -2.89 -14.71 1.37
N TYR A 152 -2.23 -14.05 0.42
CA TYR A 152 -2.69 -12.77 -0.13
C TYR A 152 -3.64 -12.95 -1.32
N PHE A 153 -3.55 -14.05 -2.08
CA PHE A 153 -4.36 -14.25 -3.29
C PHE A 153 -5.34 -15.42 -3.17
N ALA A 154 -4.87 -16.63 -2.84
CA ALA A 154 -5.74 -17.81 -2.85
C ALA A 154 -6.62 -17.94 -1.60
N ARG A 155 -6.12 -17.48 -0.44
CA ARG A 155 -6.78 -17.58 0.86
C ARG A 155 -7.17 -16.23 1.43
N LYS A 156 -7.17 -15.18 0.60
CA LYS A 156 -7.42 -13.80 1.02
C LYS A 156 -8.67 -13.67 1.88
N ASP A 157 -9.74 -14.38 1.51
CA ASP A 157 -11.03 -14.38 2.22
C ASP A 157 -10.92 -14.90 3.67
N GLU A 158 -9.97 -15.78 3.99
CA GLU A 158 -9.75 -16.28 5.36
C GLU A 158 -9.10 -15.24 6.30
N PHE A 159 -8.53 -14.19 5.70
CA PHE A 159 -7.84 -13.10 6.38
C PHE A 159 -8.56 -11.77 6.21
N THR A 160 -9.71 -11.75 5.52
CA THR A 160 -10.51 -10.55 5.32
C THR A 160 -11.74 -10.62 6.21
N ASP A 161 -11.99 -9.58 6.99
CA ASP A 161 -13.18 -9.52 7.85
C ASP A 161 -14.46 -9.17 7.07
N GLU A 162 -15.60 -9.12 7.78
CA GLU A 162 -16.91 -8.84 7.19
C GLU A 162 -17.00 -7.44 6.57
N ASP A 163 -16.14 -6.50 6.99
CA ASP A 163 -16.05 -5.15 6.44
C ASP A 163 -15.09 -5.10 5.23
N GLY A 164 -14.45 -6.20 4.86
CA GLY A 164 -13.49 -6.25 3.75
C GLY A 164 -12.09 -5.77 4.12
N VAL A 165 -11.74 -5.72 5.42
CA VAL A 165 -10.41 -5.34 5.91
C VAL A 165 -9.55 -6.59 6.06
N PHE A 166 -8.41 -6.62 5.39
CA PHE A 166 -7.44 -7.69 5.40
C PHE A 166 -6.50 -7.59 6.63
N ASP A 167 -6.38 -8.68 7.38
CA ASP A 167 -5.51 -8.82 8.56
C ASP A 167 -4.12 -9.33 8.14
N ALA A 168 -3.25 -8.41 7.72
CA ALA A 168 -1.90 -8.73 7.28
C ALA A 168 -1.02 -9.25 8.43
N VAL A 169 -1.33 -8.92 9.68
CA VAL A 169 -0.60 -9.45 10.85
C VAL A 169 -0.92 -10.93 11.04
N LYS A 170 -2.17 -11.35 10.88
CA LYS A 170 -2.58 -12.75 10.92
C LYS A 170 -1.97 -13.54 9.77
N ALA A 171 -1.93 -12.98 8.56
CA ALA A 171 -1.22 -13.58 7.42
C ALA A 171 0.27 -13.79 7.74
N ALA A 172 0.97 -12.74 8.16
CA ALA A 172 2.39 -12.78 8.51
C ALA A 172 2.74 -13.75 9.64
N ARG A 173 1.88 -13.88 10.66
CA ARG A 173 2.06 -14.87 11.74
C ARG A 173 1.93 -16.31 11.26
N THR A 174 1.13 -16.53 10.22
CA THR A 174 0.91 -17.85 9.65
C THR A 174 2.12 -18.28 8.81
N LEU A 175 2.73 -17.35 8.08
CA LEU A 175 4.00 -17.55 7.36
C LEU A 175 5.12 -18.07 8.26
N LYS A 176 5.28 -17.48 9.45
CA LYS A 176 6.35 -17.83 10.40
C LYS A 176 6.20 -19.20 11.08
N LYS A 177 5.07 -19.90 10.88
CA LYS A 177 4.77 -21.20 11.50
C LYS A 177 5.01 -22.38 10.55
N GLN A 178 5.32 -22.12 9.28
CA GLN A 178 5.69 -23.13 8.30
C GLN A 178 7.20 -23.36 8.32
#